data_AF-A0A3B9RB58-F1
#
_entry.id   AF-A0A3B9RB58-F1
#
_cell.length_a   1.000
_cell.length_b   1.000
_cell.length_c   1.000
_cell.angle_alpha   90.00
_cell.angle_beta   90.00
_cell.angle_gamma   90.00
#
_symmetry.space_group_name_H-M   'P 1'
#
loop_
_entity.id
_entity.type
_entity.pdbx_description
1 polymer ?
#
loop_
_entity_poly.entity_id
_entity_poly.type
_entity_poly.pdbx_seq_one_letter_code
_entity_poly.pdbx_strand_id
1 'polypeptide(L)'
;MNVDPDKGIMNFDMFTEFNKVSEVNDAFNSFQSASSIGPIAGGNAMPGGAPEEATKVNYTFKKNKFKRETVILDQTLFERSIDSLAGAEMFLSSSTYTFKYHFPRRVKSTNIEEATFSMDGKTMVHEVNFLEMMKDPESIVIEVELEK
;
A
#
# COMPACT_ATOMS: atom_id res chain seq x y z
N MET A 1 -3.64 17.20 5.82
CA MET A 1 -3.43 16.56 7.13
C MET A 1 -4.54 17.03 8.06
N ASN A 2 -5.29 16.10 8.64
CA ASN A 2 -6.36 16.39 9.60
C ASN A 2 -6.12 15.52 10.84
N VAL A 3 -5.94 16.14 12.00
CA VAL A 3 -5.65 15.45 13.27
C VAL A 3 -6.83 15.66 14.21
N ASP A 4 -7.40 14.57 14.73
CA ASP A 4 -8.40 14.53 15.79
C ASP A 4 -7.72 13.93 17.05
N PRO A 5 -7.14 14.76 17.93
CA PRO A 5 -6.35 14.30 19.07
C PRO A 5 -7.18 13.52 20.10
N ASP A 6 -8.45 13.89 20.28
CA ASP A 6 -9.35 13.28 21.25
C ASP A 6 -9.71 11.84 20.87
N LYS A 7 -9.71 11.53 19.56
CA LYS A 7 -9.91 10.18 19.03
C LYS A 7 -8.63 9.46 18.64
N GLY A 8 -7.47 10.12 18.74
CA GLY A 8 -6.19 9.57 18.29
C GLY A 8 -6.12 9.32 16.78
N ILE A 9 -6.88 10.08 15.97
CA ILE A 9 -6.93 9.89 14.51
C ILE A 9 -6.03 10.91 13.83
N MET A 10 -5.16 10.44 12.94
CA MET A 10 -4.35 11.28 12.06
C MET A 10 -4.62 10.88 10.60
N ASN A 11 -5.31 11.75 9.86
CA ASN A 11 -5.58 11.56 8.44
C ASN A 11 -4.55 12.32 7.59
N PHE A 12 -4.01 11.62 6.61
CA PHE A 12 -3.08 12.16 5.63
C PHE A 12 -3.53 11.77 4.23
N ASP A 13 -3.68 12.77 3.36
CA ASP A 13 -4.08 12.56 1.97
C ASP A 13 -2.90 12.90 1.07
N MET A 14 -2.51 11.96 0.21
CA MET A 14 -1.50 12.14 -0.82
C MET A 14 -2.14 11.96 -2.20
N PHE A 15 -1.85 12.88 -3.10
CA PHE A 15 -2.32 12.82 -4.48
C PHE A 15 -1.14 13.00 -5.43
N THR A 16 -1.08 12.15 -6.44
CA THR A 16 -0.12 12.24 -7.54
C THR A 16 -0.86 12.03 -8.84
N GLU A 17 -0.69 12.94 -9.79
CA GLU A 17 -1.17 12.75 -11.16
C GLU A 17 -0.22 11.82 -11.91
N PHE A 18 -0.77 10.93 -12.72
CA PHE A 18 0.00 9.99 -13.53
C PHE A 18 -0.69 9.79 -14.89
N ASN A 19 0.10 9.59 -15.94
CA ASN A 19 -0.42 9.24 -17.26
C ASN A 19 -0.56 7.72 -17.43
N LYS A 20 0.33 6.98 -16.78
CA LYS A 20 0.34 5.51 -16.75
C LYS A 20 0.44 5.04 -15.32
N VAL A 21 -0.31 4.01 -14.94
CA VAL A 21 -0.28 3.49 -13.57
C VAL A 21 1.11 3.00 -13.15
N SER A 22 1.97 2.62 -14.10
CA SER A 22 3.37 2.27 -13.83
C SER A 22 4.25 3.44 -13.35
N GLU A 23 3.78 4.68 -13.50
CA GLU A 23 4.42 5.89 -12.96
C GLU A 23 4.07 6.09 -11.48
N VAL A 24 3.03 5.42 -10.99
CA VAL A 24 2.70 5.40 -9.56
C VAL A 24 3.77 4.58 -8.86
N ASN A 25 4.74 5.27 -8.26
CA ASN A 25 5.69 4.66 -7.34
C ASN A 25 4.96 4.11 -6.12
N ASP A 26 5.68 3.33 -5.31
CA ASP A 26 5.16 2.85 -4.03
C ASP A 26 4.73 4.06 -3.16
N ALA A 27 3.41 4.19 -2.98
CA ALA A 27 2.80 5.23 -2.18
C ALA A 27 3.28 5.14 -0.72
N PHE A 28 3.63 3.94 -0.25
CA PHE A 28 4.19 3.72 1.08
C PHE A 28 5.64 4.23 1.18
N ASN A 29 6.49 3.99 0.18
CA ASN A 29 7.84 4.56 0.15
C ASN A 29 7.80 6.09 0.01
N SER A 30 6.84 6.59 -0.77
CA SER A 30 6.58 8.03 -0.90
C SER A 30 6.12 8.63 0.44
N PHE A 31 5.29 7.89 1.20
CA PHE A 31 4.88 8.27 2.55
C PHE A 31 6.06 8.26 3.54
N GLN A 32 6.87 7.19 3.57
CA GLN A 32 8.08 7.12 4.40
C GLN A 32 9.02 8.29 4.10
N SER A 33 9.27 8.56 2.82
CA SER A 33 10.11 9.67 2.37
C SER A 33 9.51 11.04 2.70
N ALA A 34 8.19 11.20 2.66
CA ALA A 34 7.53 12.45 3.05
C ALA A 34 7.55 12.65 4.59
N SER A 35 7.41 11.55 5.34
CA SER A 35 7.42 11.57 6.81
C SER A 35 8.78 11.96 7.40
N SER A 36 9.88 11.72 6.67
CA SER A 36 11.23 12.13 7.07
C SER A 36 11.55 13.61 6.81
N ILE A 37 10.70 14.32 6.05
CA ILE A 37 10.93 15.72 5.63
C ILE A 37 9.94 16.72 6.31
N GLY A 38 8.81 16.24 6.85
CA GLY A 38 7.76 17.09 7.45
C GLY A 38 7.93 17.43 8.95
N PRO A 39 7.08 18.32 9.52
CA PRO A 39 7.11 18.74 10.94
C PRO A 39 6.76 17.63 11.95
N ILE A 40 6.53 16.40 11.46
CA ILE A 40 6.42 15.15 12.25
C ILE A 40 7.83 14.60 12.59
N ALA A 41 8.90 15.35 12.31
CA ALA A 41 10.28 15.06 12.71
C ALA A 41 10.55 15.14 14.24
N GLY A 42 9.52 15.02 15.08
CA GLY A 42 9.62 14.97 16.54
C GLY A 42 9.64 13.55 17.12
N GLY A 43 9.26 12.54 16.34
CA GLY A 43 9.52 11.13 16.63
C GLY A 43 10.64 10.67 15.73
N ASN A 44 11.71 10.12 16.30
CA ASN A 44 12.92 9.63 15.61
C ASN A 44 12.68 9.37 14.12
N ALA A 45 13.12 10.31 13.26
CA ALA A 45 13.37 9.98 11.87
C ALA A 45 14.18 8.68 11.90
N MET A 46 13.70 7.63 11.20
CA MET A 46 14.50 6.42 11.02
C MET A 46 15.87 6.90 10.49
N PRO A 47 16.97 6.69 11.23
CA PRO A 47 18.23 7.33 10.91
C PRO A 47 18.82 6.64 9.67
N GLY A 48 18.77 7.34 8.54
CA GLY A 48 19.37 6.90 7.29
C GLY A 48 18.69 7.61 6.11
N GLY A 49 19.44 7.88 5.03
CA GLY A 49 18.85 8.34 3.77
C GLY A 49 17.77 7.39 3.24
N ALA A 50 17.18 7.71 2.08
CA ALA A 50 16.16 6.87 1.43
C ALA A 50 16.46 5.39 1.70
N PRO A 51 15.62 4.68 2.47
CA PRO A 51 15.93 3.33 2.90
C PRO A 51 16.25 2.52 1.65
N GLU A 52 17.35 1.77 1.64
CA GLU A 52 17.54 0.77 0.60
C GLU A 52 16.25 -0.05 0.55
N GLU A 53 15.54 0.05 -0.59
CA GLU A 53 14.18 -0.47 -0.70
C GLU A 53 14.28 -2.00 -0.68
N ALA A 54 13.92 -2.62 0.44
CA ALA A 54 13.85 -4.09 0.55
C ALA A 54 12.82 -4.68 -0.43
N THR A 55 11.78 -3.91 -0.74
CA THR A 55 10.68 -4.29 -1.63
C THR A 55 10.28 -3.16 -2.56
N LYS A 56 9.74 -3.51 -3.71
CA LYS A 56 9.17 -2.58 -4.68
C LYS A 56 7.78 -3.02 -5.10
N VAL A 57 6.82 -2.09 -5.06
CA VAL A 57 5.49 -2.31 -5.63
C VAL A 57 5.48 -1.91 -7.10
N ASN A 58 5.00 -2.80 -7.96
CA ASN A 58 4.82 -2.56 -9.39
C ASN A 58 3.34 -2.56 -9.75
N TYR A 59 2.96 -1.59 -10.58
CA TYR A 59 1.61 -1.51 -11.14
C TYR A 59 1.65 -1.63 -12.66
N THR A 60 0.72 -2.40 -13.21
CA THR A 60 0.52 -2.48 -14.65
C THR A 60 -0.96 -2.38 -14.98
N PHE A 61 -1.29 -1.69 -16.07
CA PHE A 61 -2.64 -1.65 -16.61
C PHE A 61 -2.59 -1.71 -18.14
N LYS A 62 -2.97 -2.85 -18.72
CA LYS A 62 -2.92 -3.10 -20.17
C LYS A 62 -4.10 -3.95 -20.60
N LYS A 63 -4.74 -3.60 -21.73
CA LYS A 63 -5.85 -4.38 -22.32
C LYS A 63 -6.95 -4.74 -21.31
N ASN A 64 -7.41 -3.75 -20.52
CA ASN A 64 -8.41 -3.93 -19.47
C ASN A 64 -7.99 -4.86 -18.32
N LYS A 65 -6.69 -5.16 -18.17
CA LYS A 65 -6.15 -5.93 -17.06
C LYS A 65 -5.25 -5.05 -16.20
N PHE A 66 -5.57 -4.96 -14.92
CA PHE A 66 -4.76 -4.35 -13.88
C PHE A 66 -4.02 -5.43 -13.11
N LYS A 67 -2.76 -5.17 -12.78
CA LYS A 67 -1.98 -5.98 -11.85
C LYS A 67 -1.19 -5.07 -10.91
N ARG A 68 -1.26 -5.36 -9.61
CA ARG A 68 -0.33 -4.91 -8.57
C ARG A 68 0.43 -6.12 -8.06
N GLU A 69 1.73 -6.00 -7.93
CA GLU A 69 2.57 -7.01 -7.28
C GLU A 69 3.69 -6.34 -6.47
N THR A 70 4.15 -7.02 -5.43
CA THR A 70 5.33 -6.61 -4.67
C THR A 70 6.48 -7.53 -5.02
N VAL A 71 7.66 -6.96 -5.27
CA VAL A 71 8.88 -7.70 -5.57
C VAL A 71 9.89 -7.42 -4.47
N ILE A 72 10.45 -8.46 -3.86
CA ILE A 72 11.56 -8.35 -2.92
C ILE A 72 12.82 -8.05 -3.75
N LEU A 73 13.45 -6.90 -3.50
CA LEU A 73 14.68 -6.49 -4.18
C LEU A 73 15.93 -7.05 -3.48
N ASP A 74 15.90 -7.10 -2.15
CA ASP A 74 16.98 -7.63 -1.30
C ASP A 74 16.37 -8.43 -0.14
N GLN A 75 16.63 -9.73 -0.15
CA GLN A 75 16.12 -10.66 0.86
C GLN A 75 16.67 -10.36 2.26
N THR A 76 17.94 -9.97 2.37
CA THR A 76 18.59 -9.72 3.67
C THR A 76 18.02 -8.44 4.30
N LEU A 77 17.83 -7.40 3.49
CA LEU A 77 17.17 -6.18 3.95
C LEU A 77 15.70 -6.41 4.28
N PHE A 78 15.01 -7.25 3.51
CA PHE A 78 13.62 -7.62 3.79
C PHE A 78 13.49 -8.31 5.15
N GLU A 79 14.27 -9.36 5.41
CA GLU A 79 14.28 -10.06 6.69
C GLU A 79 14.58 -9.12 7.86
N ARG A 80 15.61 -8.27 7.71
CA ARG A 80 15.94 -7.25 8.71
C ARG A 80 14.80 -6.26 8.93
N SER A 81 14.08 -5.88 7.87
CA SER A 81 12.93 -4.98 7.97
C SER A 81 11.80 -5.64 8.77
N ILE A 82 11.52 -6.92 8.56
CA ILE A 82 10.52 -7.68 9.32
C ILE A 82 10.94 -7.84 10.78
N ASP A 83 12.19 -8.18 11.04
CA ASP A 83 12.73 -8.31 12.41
C ASP A 83 12.59 -7.01 13.19
N SER A 84 12.79 -5.86 12.52
CA SER A 84 12.65 -4.55 13.15
C SER A 84 11.20 -4.24 13.59
N LEU A 85 10.19 -4.91 13.01
CA LEU A 85 8.79 -4.75 13.36
C LEU A 85 8.38 -5.51 14.63
N ALA A 86 9.22 -6.43 15.14
CA ALA A 86 8.90 -7.24 16.30
C ALA A 86 8.52 -6.39 17.54
N GLY A 87 9.17 -5.24 17.72
CA GLY A 87 8.85 -4.30 18.81
C GLY A 87 7.50 -3.58 18.67
N ALA A 88 6.89 -3.59 17.49
CA ALA A 88 5.62 -2.94 17.17
C ALA A 88 4.50 -3.93 16.80
N GLU A 89 4.78 -5.24 16.84
CA GLU A 89 3.87 -6.30 16.39
C GLU A 89 2.49 -6.24 17.08
N MET A 90 2.44 -5.99 18.39
CA MET A 90 1.17 -5.85 19.11
C MET A 90 0.31 -4.68 18.62
N PHE A 91 0.91 -3.61 18.11
CA PHE A 91 0.20 -2.45 17.58
C PHE A 91 -0.20 -2.64 16.11
N LEU A 92 0.69 -3.24 15.33
CA LEU A 92 0.48 -3.44 13.89
C LEU A 92 -0.47 -4.61 13.59
N SER A 93 -0.52 -5.63 14.46
CA SER A 93 -1.40 -6.80 14.30
C SER A 93 -2.89 -6.46 14.35
N SER A 94 -3.30 -5.38 15.03
CA SER A 94 -4.68 -4.88 15.00
C SER A 94 -4.94 -3.87 13.88
N SER A 95 -3.92 -3.49 13.12
CA SER A 95 -4.04 -2.51 12.05
C SER A 95 -4.45 -3.18 10.74
N THR A 96 -5.33 -2.54 9.98
CA THR A 96 -5.72 -2.99 8.64
C THR A 96 -5.20 -2.04 7.57
N TYR A 97 -5.03 -2.56 6.35
CA TYR A 97 -4.78 -1.77 5.16
C TYR A 97 -5.90 -2.00 4.17
N THR A 98 -6.58 -0.93 3.76
CA THR A 98 -7.67 -1.00 2.78
C THR A 98 -7.18 -0.56 1.40
N PHE A 99 -7.12 -1.50 0.46
CA PHE A 99 -6.99 -1.23 -0.96
C PHE A 99 -8.33 -0.78 -1.52
N LYS A 100 -8.41 0.46 -2.01
CA LYS A 100 -9.60 1.01 -2.65
C LYS A 100 -9.26 1.53 -4.05
N TYR A 101 -9.58 0.74 -5.08
CA TYR A 101 -9.29 1.08 -6.47
C TYR A 101 -10.56 1.41 -7.23
N HIS A 102 -10.58 2.59 -7.87
CA HIS A 102 -11.65 3.00 -8.78
C HIS A 102 -11.18 2.85 -10.23
N PHE A 103 -11.89 2.03 -11.01
CA PHE A 103 -11.56 1.70 -12.39
C PHE A 103 -12.43 2.48 -13.38
N PRO A 104 -11.93 2.73 -14.61
CA PRO A 104 -12.72 3.43 -15.63
C PRO A 104 -13.95 2.62 -16.11
N ARG A 105 -13.96 1.31 -15.85
CA ARG A 105 -15.01 0.36 -16.26
C ARG A 105 -15.31 -0.61 -15.12
N ARG A 106 -16.43 -1.32 -15.24
CA ARG A 106 -16.84 -2.34 -14.28
C ARG A 106 -15.80 -3.44 -14.18
N VAL A 107 -15.56 -3.91 -12.96
CA VAL A 107 -14.75 -5.09 -12.70
C VAL A 107 -15.54 -6.32 -13.15
N LYS A 108 -14.91 -7.12 -14.01
CA LYS A 108 -15.43 -8.40 -14.49
C LYS A 108 -15.01 -9.54 -13.57
N SER A 109 -13.74 -9.55 -13.15
CA SER A 109 -13.19 -10.58 -12.25
C SER A 109 -11.94 -10.08 -11.54
N THR A 110 -11.63 -10.69 -10.40
CA THR A 110 -10.39 -10.49 -9.64
C THR A 110 -9.91 -11.81 -9.03
N ASN A 111 -8.64 -11.89 -8.63
CA ASN A 111 -8.08 -13.02 -7.89
C ASN A 111 -8.40 -13.00 -6.38
N ILE A 112 -9.06 -11.94 -5.89
CA ILE A 112 -9.39 -11.77 -4.47
C ILE A 112 -10.85 -12.14 -4.23
N GLU A 113 -11.09 -13.23 -3.50
CA GLU A 113 -12.45 -13.72 -3.25
C GLU A 113 -13.23 -12.81 -2.28
N GLU A 114 -12.55 -12.21 -1.31
CA GLU A 114 -13.12 -11.35 -0.27
C GLU A 114 -13.32 -9.89 -0.73
N ALA A 115 -13.00 -9.58 -1.99
CA ALA A 115 -13.14 -8.22 -2.51
C ALA A 115 -14.62 -7.81 -2.59
N THR A 116 -14.91 -6.60 -2.14
CA THR A 116 -16.24 -5.98 -2.25
C THR A 116 -16.25 -4.92 -3.35
N PHE A 117 -17.43 -4.67 -3.93
CA PHE A 117 -17.58 -3.77 -5.07
C PHE A 117 -18.62 -2.68 -4.80
N SER A 118 -18.39 -1.48 -5.35
CA SER A 118 -19.41 -0.42 -5.38
C SER A 118 -20.62 -0.86 -6.22
N MET A 119 -21.77 -0.21 -6.02
CA MET A 119 -23.01 -0.51 -6.75
C MET A 119 -22.85 -0.41 -8.28
N ASP A 120 -22.04 0.55 -8.75
CA ASP A 120 -21.74 0.71 -10.17
C ASP A 120 -20.70 -0.29 -10.69
N GLY A 121 -20.16 -1.15 -9.83
CA GLY A 121 -19.16 -2.19 -10.14
C GLY A 121 -17.77 -1.67 -10.47
N LYS A 122 -17.50 -0.37 -10.32
CA LYS A 122 -16.24 0.25 -10.76
C LYS A 122 -15.20 0.40 -9.64
N THR A 123 -15.63 0.38 -8.39
CA THR A 123 -14.73 0.46 -7.24
C THR A 123 -14.60 -0.91 -6.62
N MET A 124 -13.38 -1.40 -6.49
CA MET A 124 -13.05 -2.59 -5.70
C MET A 124 -12.46 -2.15 -4.36
N VAL A 125 -12.89 -2.80 -3.29
CA VAL A 125 -12.37 -2.61 -1.93
C VAL A 125 -11.92 -3.95 -1.39
N HIS A 126 -10.68 -4.01 -0.91
CA HIS A 126 -10.09 -5.18 -0.26
C HIS A 126 -9.34 -4.72 0.99
N GLU A 127 -9.73 -5.22 2.14
CA GLU A 127 -9.08 -4.96 3.42
C GLU A 127 -8.23 -6.17 3.82
N VAL A 128 -7.00 -5.92 4.25
CA VAL A 128 -6.08 -6.94 4.76
C VAL A 128 -5.52 -6.54 6.11
N ASN A 129 -5.01 -7.52 6.86
CA ASN A 129 -4.19 -7.23 8.03
C ASN A 129 -2.86 -6.58 7.59
N PHE A 130 -2.51 -5.45 8.19
CA PHE A 130 -1.32 -4.70 7.80
C PHE A 130 -0.02 -5.47 8.09
N LEU A 131 0.06 -6.16 9.22
CA LEU A 131 1.25 -6.92 9.59
C LEU A 131 1.45 -8.16 8.70
N GLU A 132 0.37 -8.89 8.41
CA GLU A 132 0.43 -10.05 7.51
C GLU A 132 0.88 -9.64 6.10
N MET A 133 0.33 -8.53 5.59
CA MET A 133 0.75 -7.93 4.32
C MET A 133 2.25 -7.64 4.27
N MET A 134 2.83 -7.12 5.36
CA MET A 134 4.26 -6.82 5.41
C MET A 134 5.11 -8.09 5.43
N LYS A 135 4.68 -9.12 6.18
CA LYS A 135 5.40 -10.40 6.32
C LYS A 135 5.35 -11.24 5.04
N ASP A 136 4.25 -11.17 4.29
CA ASP A 136 4.06 -11.89 3.03
C ASP A 136 3.69 -10.92 1.89
N PRO A 137 4.67 -10.35 1.18
CA PRO A 137 4.43 -9.40 0.09
C PRO A 137 3.71 -10.01 -1.12
N GLU A 138 3.71 -11.34 -1.27
CA GLU A 138 3.05 -12.05 -2.37
C GLU A 138 1.55 -12.22 -2.09
N SER A 139 1.14 -12.28 -0.81
CA SER A 139 -0.27 -12.35 -0.39
C SER A 139 -1.13 -11.20 -0.93
N ILE A 140 -0.50 -10.09 -1.30
CA ILE A 140 -1.16 -8.87 -1.79
C ILE A 140 -0.95 -8.63 -3.29
N VAL A 141 -0.73 -9.69 -4.06
CA VAL A 141 -0.85 -9.60 -5.52
C VAL A 141 -2.32 -9.40 -5.89
N ILE A 142 -2.60 -8.32 -6.61
CA ILE A 142 -3.96 -7.95 -7.02
C ILE A 142 -4.03 -7.98 -8.53
N GLU A 143 -4.86 -8.85 -9.07
CA GLU A 143 -5.19 -8.95 -10.48
C GLU A 143 -6.67 -8.61 -10.68
N VAL A 144 -6.96 -7.72 -11.62
CA VAL A 144 -8.32 -7.29 -11.95
C VAL A 144 -8.49 -7.26 -13.46
N GLU A 145 -9.54 -7.90 -13.97
CA GLU A 145 -9.99 -7.78 -15.36
C GLU A 145 -11.26 -6.93 -15.41
N LEU A 146 -11.27 -5.93 -16.30
CA LEU A 146 -12.42 -5.06 -16.53
C LEU A 146 -13.25 -5.53 -17.71
N GLU A 147 -14.52 -5.13 -17.74
CA GLU A 147 -15.41 -5.33 -18.88
C GLU A 147 -14.88 -4.63 -20.16
N LYS A 148 -15.31 -5.18 -21.30
CA LYS A 148 -14.93 -4.69 -22.64
C LYS A 148 -15.68 -3.44 -23.05
#